data_AF-R7SFX3-F1
#
_entry.id   AF-R7SFX3-F1
#
_cell.length_a   1.000
_cell.length_b   1.000
_cell.length_c   1.000
_cell.angle_alpha   90.00
_cell.angle_beta   90.00
_cell.angle_gamma   90.00
#
_symmetry.space_group_name_H-M   'P 1'
#
loop_
_entity.id
_entity.type
_entity.pdbx_description
1 polymer ?
#
loop_
_entity_poly.entity_id
_entity_poly.type
_entity_poly.pdbx_seq_one_letter_code
_entity_poly.pdbx_strand_id
1 'polypeptide(L)'
;MTHHHHHHHHDKHSGAHAEVVNAPHKSKLTHQLVAAAASYEAMKMYEKHVAKQGHPDDHAKAKELIAAFSGAFVDRIVETKGLDFIDKRKAKHDATAHADNHLPAAYPQQYSY
;
A
#
# COMPACT_ATOMS: atom_id res chain seq x y z
N MET A 1 -21.83 8.82 25.18
CA MET A 1 -20.41 8.46 25.02
C MET A 1 -20.18 8.13 23.55
N THR A 2 -19.69 9.08 22.78
CA THR A 2 -19.37 8.92 21.35
C THR A 2 -18.09 8.11 21.22
N HIS A 3 -18.22 6.87 20.73
CA HIS A 3 -17.08 5.97 20.51
C HIS A 3 -16.25 6.52 19.35
N HIS A 4 -15.07 7.06 19.65
CA HIS A 4 -14.04 7.41 18.67
C HIS A 4 -13.54 6.14 17.98
N HIS A 5 -14.07 5.85 16.80
CA HIS A 5 -13.44 4.92 15.84
C HIS A 5 -12.85 5.77 14.73
N HIS A 6 -11.58 6.14 14.85
CA HIS A 6 -10.69 6.55 13.76
C HIS A 6 -9.29 6.59 14.38
N HIS A 7 -8.24 6.11 13.68
CA HIS A 7 -6.85 5.88 14.14
C HIS A 7 -6.46 4.45 14.58
N HIS A 8 -6.98 3.39 13.93
CA HIS A 8 -6.46 2.01 14.14
C HIS A 8 -5.84 1.34 12.89
N HIS A 9 -5.89 1.98 11.72
CA HIS A 9 -5.37 1.39 10.48
C HIS A 9 -3.87 1.67 10.24
N HIS A 10 -3.36 2.81 10.72
CA HIS A 10 -1.98 3.20 10.46
C HIS A 10 -0.96 2.30 11.19
N ASP A 11 -1.24 1.91 12.45
CA ASP A 11 -0.35 1.05 13.24
C ASP A 11 -0.27 -0.38 12.69
N LYS A 12 -1.40 -0.94 12.21
CA LYS A 12 -1.43 -2.30 11.66
C LYS A 12 -0.65 -2.41 10.35
N HIS A 13 -0.78 -1.41 9.46
CA HIS A 13 -0.06 -1.40 8.19
C HIS A 13 1.45 -1.14 8.40
N SER A 14 1.82 -0.31 9.38
CA SER A 14 3.23 -0.09 9.75
C SER A 14 3.88 -1.37 10.33
N GLY A 15 3.15 -2.09 11.20
CA GLY A 15 3.59 -3.39 11.71
C GLY A 15 3.77 -4.43 10.61
N ALA A 16 2.80 -4.54 9.69
CA ALA A 16 2.88 -5.42 8.53
C ALA A 16 4.10 -5.11 7.65
N HIS A 17 4.37 -3.82 7.40
CA HIS A 17 5.56 -3.40 6.66
C HIS A 17 6.86 -3.84 7.34
N ALA A 18 6.99 -3.61 8.64
CA ALA A 18 8.17 -4.04 9.39
C ALA A 18 8.35 -5.55 9.36
N GLU A 19 7.27 -6.32 9.50
CA GLU A 19 7.31 -7.78 9.46
C GLU A 19 7.75 -8.30 8.09
N VAL A 20 7.15 -7.79 7.01
CA VAL A 20 7.45 -8.22 5.64
C VAL A 20 8.88 -7.88 5.22
N VAL A 21 9.38 -6.70 5.59
CA VAL A 21 10.74 -6.26 5.24
C VAL A 21 11.79 -7.07 6.00
N ASN A 22 11.57 -7.33 7.29
CA ASN A 22 12.51 -8.05 8.15
C ASN A 22 12.41 -9.58 8.04
N ALA A 23 11.38 -10.10 7.36
CA ALA A 23 11.21 -11.54 7.17
C ALA A 23 12.45 -12.19 6.53
N PRO A 24 12.91 -13.37 6.99
CA PRO A 24 14.01 -14.09 6.36
C PRO A 24 13.67 -14.54 4.93
N HIS A 25 14.71 -14.86 4.15
CA HIS A 25 14.55 -15.43 2.81
C HIS A 25 13.79 -16.77 2.87
N LYS A 26 12.77 -16.96 2.02
CA LYS A 26 11.80 -18.09 2.03
C LYS A 26 10.77 -18.08 3.15
N SER A 27 10.48 -16.92 3.75
CA SER A 27 9.42 -16.79 4.75
C SER A 27 8.04 -17.00 4.16
N LYS A 28 7.15 -17.65 4.91
CA LYS A 28 5.74 -17.79 4.55
C LYS A 28 4.94 -16.53 4.97
N LEU A 29 5.02 -15.47 4.17
CA LEU A 29 4.18 -14.27 4.31
C LEU A 29 2.84 -14.44 3.60
N THR A 30 1.71 -14.07 4.21
CA THR A 30 0.40 -14.14 3.54
C THR A 30 0.20 -12.99 2.56
N HIS A 31 -0.68 -13.17 1.56
CA HIS A 31 -0.93 -12.12 0.56
C HIS A 31 -1.53 -10.86 1.18
N GLN A 32 -2.34 -11.00 2.23
CA GLN A 32 -2.91 -9.88 2.98
C GLN A 32 -1.84 -9.10 3.74
N LEU A 33 -0.88 -9.80 4.35
CA LEU A 33 0.22 -9.17 5.06
C LEU A 33 1.13 -8.40 4.08
N VAL A 34 1.46 -9.02 2.93
CA VAL A 34 2.22 -8.36 1.87
C VAL A 34 1.44 -7.18 1.29
N ALA A 35 0.13 -7.30 1.09
CA ALA A 35 -0.72 -6.22 0.60
C ALA A 35 -0.75 -5.04 1.58
N ALA A 36 -0.93 -5.29 2.89
CA ALA A 36 -0.90 -4.25 3.91
C ALA A 36 0.46 -3.53 3.98
N ALA A 37 1.55 -4.29 3.90
CA ALA A 37 2.91 -3.73 3.84
C ALA A 37 3.13 -2.89 2.58
N ALA A 38 2.64 -3.36 1.43
CA ALA A 38 2.75 -2.67 0.15
C ALA A 38 1.95 -1.36 0.14
N SER A 39 0.72 -1.36 0.68
CA SER A 39 -0.08 -0.14 0.82
C SER A 39 0.61 0.90 1.69
N TYR A 40 1.21 0.47 2.81
CA TYR A 40 1.94 1.38 3.69
C TYR A 40 3.12 2.05 2.97
N GLU A 41 3.96 1.25 2.31
CA GLU A 41 5.11 1.79 1.58
C GLU A 41 4.67 2.65 0.39
N ALA A 42 3.60 2.28 -0.32
CA ALA A 42 3.06 3.04 -1.42
C ALA A 42 2.57 4.43 -0.98
N MET A 43 1.83 4.51 0.13
CA MET A 43 1.37 5.78 0.68
C MET A 43 2.53 6.66 1.14
N LYS A 44 3.54 6.08 1.80
CA LYS A 44 4.75 6.80 2.20
C LYS A 44 5.56 7.32 1.01
N MET A 45 5.62 6.54 -0.08
CA MET A 45 6.28 6.96 -1.32
C MET A 45 5.49 8.04 -2.06
N TYR A 46 4.16 7.96 -2.03
CA TYR A 46 3.27 8.99 -2.52
C TYR A 46 3.44 10.30 -1.74
N GLU A 47 3.44 10.27 -0.41
CA GLU A 47 3.70 11.45 0.43
C GLU A 47 5.07 12.08 0.13
N LYS A 48 6.11 11.27 -0.05
CA LYS A 48 7.43 11.75 -0.47
C LYS A 48 7.43 12.35 -1.86
N HIS A 49 6.65 11.80 -2.80
CA HIS A 49 6.47 12.37 -4.12
C HIS A 49 5.81 13.74 -4.01
N VAL A 50 4.72 13.83 -3.25
CA VAL A 50 4.00 15.09 -2.99
C VAL A 50 4.90 16.15 -2.35
N ALA A 51 5.70 15.77 -1.35
CA ALA A 51 6.62 16.68 -0.68
C ALA A 51 7.72 17.23 -1.61
N LYS A 52 8.07 16.51 -2.69
CA LYS A 52 9.15 16.88 -3.62
C LYS A 52 8.66 17.55 -4.89
N GLN A 53 7.55 17.07 -5.43
CA GLN A 53 7.04 17.44 -6.76
C GLN A 53 5.68 18.16 -6.70
N GLY A 54 5.07 18.22 -5.51
CA GLY A 54 3.70 18.69 -5.35
C GLY A 54 2.67 17.58 -5.56
N HIS A 55 1.41 17.92 -5.30
CA HIS A 55 0.31 17.01 -5.56
C HIS A 55 0.15 16.78 -7.07
N PRO A 56 -0.07 15.54 -7.54
CA PRO A 56 -0.37 15.30 -8.93
C PRO A 56 -1.64 16.04 -9.39
N ASP A 57 -1.74 16.34 -10.67
CA ASP A 57 -2.83 17.19 -11.19
C ASP A 57 -4.22 16.55 -11.06
N ASP A 58 -4.28 15.21 -11.04
CA ASP A 58 -5.54 14.48 -10.95
C ASP A 58 -5.45 13.19 -10.11
N HIS A 59 -6.63 12.70 -9.74
CA HIS A 59 -6.80 11.50 -8.92
C HIS A 59 -6.35 10.23 -9.66
N ALA A 60 -6.50 10.17 -10.98
CA ALA A 60 -6.05 9.03 -11.76
C ALA A 60 -4.53 8.89 -11.68
N LYS A 61 -3.81 10.01 -11.72
CA LYS A 61 -2.36 10.07 -11.59
C LYS A 61 -1.89 9.69 -10.20
N ALA A 62 -2.62 10.10 -9.16
CA ALA A 62 -2.37 9.63 -7.80
C ALA A 62 -2.52 8.10 -7.68
N LYS A 63 -3.58 7.54 -8.27
CA LYS A 63 -3.80 6.08 -8.32
C LYS A 63 -2.71 5.35 -9.09
N GLU A 64 -2.28 5.87 -10.24
CA GLU A 64 -1.16 5.30 -11.01
C GLU A 64 0.12 5.25 -10.18
N LEU A 65 0.46 6.33 -9.47
CA LEU A 65 1.66 6.37 -8.62
C LEU A 65 1.58 5.35 -7.49
N ILE A 66 0.44 5.28 -6.80
CA ILE A 66 0.22 4.30 -5.72
C ILE A 66 0.30 2.87 -6.23
N ALA A 67 -0.33 2.57 -7.38
CA ALA A 67 -0.27 1.25 -8.01
C ALA A 67 1.17 0.90 -8.42
N ALA A 68 1.91 1.86 -8.97
CA ALA A 68 3.32 1.69 -9.32
C ALA A 68 4.19 1.41 -8.10
N PHE A 69 4.03 2.18 -7.01
CA PHE A 69 4.79 1.96 -5.78
C PHE A 69 4.44 0.63 -5.10
N SER A 70 3.15 0.29 -5.04
CA SER A 70 2.67 -0.99 -4.52
C SER A 70 3.24 -2.16 -5.33
N GLY A 71 3.18 -2.07 -6.66
CA GLY A 71 3.71 -3.06 -7.58
C GLY A 71 5.20 -3.29 -7.39
N ALA A 72 5.98 -2.21 -7.34
CA ALA A 72 7.42 -2.26 -7.13
C ALA A 72 7.79 -2.87 -5.76
N PHE A 73 7.03 -2.59 -4.71
CA PHE A 73 7.24 -3.21 -3.40
C PHE A 73 6.95 -4.71 -3.43
N VAL A 74 5.79 -5.12 -3.95
CA VAL A 74 5.40 -6.54 -4.03
C VAL A 74 6.41 -7.34 -4.86
N ASP A 75 6.85 -6.80 -6.00
CA ASP A 75 7.86 -7.46 -6.85
C ASP A 75 9.18 -7.66 -6.09
N ARG A 76 9.69 -6.61 -5.43
CA ARG A 76 10.88 -6.71 -4.57
C ARG A 76 10.72 -7.76 -3.49
N ILE A 77 9.58 -7.77 -2.78
CA ILE A 77 9.35 -8.71 -1.69
C ILE A 77 9.28 -10.15 -2.22
N VAL A 78 8.67 -10.40 -3.37
CA VAL A 78 8.64 -11.75 -3.92
C VAL A 78 10.02 -12.19 -4.41
N GLU A 79 10.76 -11.31 -5.09
CA GLU A 79 12.13 -11.57 -5.56
C GLU A 79 13.10 -11.83 -4.40
N THR A 80 13.00 -11.04 -3.33
CA THR A 80 13.94 -11.12 -2.20
C THR A 80 13.53 -12.10 -1.12
N LYS A 81 12.27 -12.50 -1.04
CA LYS A 81 11.77 -13.43 0.00
C LYS A 81 11.34 -14.78 -0.57
N GLY A 82 11.36 -14.99 -1.89
CA GLY A 82 11.06 -16.29 -2.51
C GLY A 82 9.62 -16.75 -2.24
N LEU A 83 8.66 -15.85 -2.43
CA LEU A 83 7.25 -16.08 -2.15
C LEU A 83 6.55 -16.78 -3.32
N ASP A 84 6.93 -18.03 -3.59
CA ASP A 84 6.37 -18.82 -4.71
C ASP A 84 4.88 -19.12 -4.54
N PHE A 85 4.36 -19.02 -3.32
CA PHE A 85 2.96 -19.30 -2.98
C PHE A 85 2.07 -18.04 -2.92
N ILE A 86 2.64 -16.85 -3.12
CA ILE A 86 1.89 -15.59 -3.12
C ILE A 86 1.42 -15.26 -4.52
N ASP A 87 0.11 -15.09 -4.70
CA ASP A 87 -0.42 -14.49 -5.91
C ASP A 87 -0.07 -12.99 -5.93
N LYS A 88 1.00 -12.67 -6.67
CA LYS A 88 1.47 -11.29 -6.88
C LYS A 88 0.36 -10.38 -7.37
N ARG A 89 -0.52 -10.85 -8.24
CA ARG A 89 -1.61 -10.02 -8.80
C ARG A 89 -2.62 -9.70 -7.72
N LYS A 90 -2.99 -10.70 -6.91
CA LYS A 90 -3.88 -10.49 -5.77
C LYS A 90 -3.28 -9.52 -4.75
N ALA A 91 -2.01 -9.70 -4.38
CA ALA A 91 -1.34 -8.80 -3.44
C ALA A 91 -1.26 -7.36 -3.97
N LYS A 92 -0.95 -7.16 -5.27
CA LYS A 92 -0.95 -5.84 -5.91
C LYS A 92 -2.33 -5.20 -5.95
N HIS A 93 -3.36 -5.98 -6.29
CA HIS A 93 -4.74 -5.52 -6.32
C HIS A 93 -5.21 -5.09 -4.93
N ASP A 94 -5.05 -5.97 -3.93
CA ASP A 94 -5.43 -5.71 -2.56
C ASP A 94 -4.66 -4.49 -2.01
N ALA A 95 -3.36 -4.38 -2.29
CA ALA A 95 -2.54 -3.22 -1.89
C ALA A 95 -3.03 -1.90 -2.49
N THR A 96 -3.36 -1.90 -3.78
CA THR A 96 -3.84 -0.72 -4.50
C THR A 96 -5.22 -0.33 -4.00
N ALA A 97 -6.13 -1.28 -3.80
CA ALA A 97 -7.46 -1.03 -3.25
C ALA A 97 -7.40 -0.46 -1.81
N HIS A 98 -6.49 -0.98 -0.98
CA HIS A 98 -6.28 -0.44 0.36
C HIS A 98 -5.74 0.99 0.33
N ALA A 99 -4.77 1.29 -0.53
CA ALA A 99 -4.19 2.62 -0.64
C ALA A 99 -5.14 3.64 -1.30
N ASP A 100 -5.94 3.23 -2.28
CA ASP A 100 -6.99 4.05 -2.91
C ASP A 100 -8.01 4.56 -1.87
N ASN A 101 -8.43 3.67 -0.96
CA ASN A 101 -9.31 4.05 0.16
C ASN A 101 -8.69 5.04 1.15
N HIS A 102 -7.36 5.22 1.13
CA HIS A 102 -6.62 6.09 2.06
C HIS A 102 -6.03 7.33 1.38
N LEU A 103 -6.35 7.58 0.11
CA LEU A 103 -5.94 8.80 -0.57
C LEU A 103 -6.48 10.04 0.16
N PRO A 104 -5.64 11.05 0.45
CA PRO A 104 -6.07 12.25 1.17
C PRO A 104 -7.13 13.02 0.38
N ALA A 105 -8.03 13.69 1.10
CA ALA A 105 -9.20 14.42 0.59
C ALA A 105 -8.89 15.58 -0.39
N ALA A 106 -7.62 15.84 -0.71
CA ALA A 106 -7.24 16.72 -1.82
C ALA A 106 -7.80 16.25 -3.17
N TYR A 107 -8.20 14.97 -3.26
CA TYR A 107 -9.00 14.44 -4.36
C TYR A 107 -10.36 14.01 -3.82
N PRO A 108 -11.46 14.71 -4.12
CA PRO A 108 -12.78 14.23 -3.78
C PRO A 108 -13.00 12.85 -4.43
N GLN A 109 -13.57 11.93 -3.65
CA GLN A 109 -14.04 10.61 -4.06
C GLN A 109 -15.07 10.75 -5.19
N GLN A 110 -14.61 10.88 -6.43
CA GLN A 110 -15.48 10.84 -7.60
C GLN A 110 -15.70 9.37 -7.95
N TYR A 111 -16.58 8.73 -7.19
CA TYR A 111 -17.13 7.42 -7.51
C TYR A 111 -18.02 7.58 -8.75
N SER A 112 -17.76 6.79 -9.79
CA SER A 112 -18.59 6.65 -10.99
C SER A 112 -18.96 5.17 -11.18
N TYR A 113 -20.05 4.72 -10.55
CA TYR A 113 -21.33 4.28 -11.14
C TYR A 113 -22.15 3.58 -10.05
#